data_AF-A0A3G4VIY0-F1
#
_entry.id   AF-A0A3G4VIY0-F1
#
_cell.length_a   1.000
_cell.length_b   1.000
_cell.length_c   1.000
_cell.angle_alpha   90.00
_cell.angle_beta   90.00
_cell.angle_gamma   90.00
#
_symmetry.space_group_name_H-M   'P 1'
#
loop_
_entity.id
_entity.type
_entity.pdbx_description
1 polymer ?
#
loop_
_entity_poly.entity_id
_entity_poly.type
_entity_poly.pdbx_seq_one_letter_code
_entity_poly.pdbx_strand_id
1 'polypeptide(L)'
;MAASKFAFSIALIVMAASIYNFTQEARQLRLELPTLLAQVDSTAQKITPVIQEIKNIQEIVPQILAQSEEYQRLIPEVLKRIDDVNQQVPVIVNEVAQVREAIPPILGETQKWHQSVPDILAEVDKTNTTVRQTNQQIAATNKQIPLILSESAALRKEVPDILTQAEGLVQQAEQAGREASKGAVSGVIGGILSSPFQLVDKITEVSADTFGLKESDSYTKKDKELHKEAVEALVKNPKSGKSKTWSNRSSGNSGVVSIQSMKDSSESRCFTILSRLTIASGPDKGTHSVTTDKCIKL
;
A
#
# COMPACT_ATOMS: atom_id res chain seq x y z
N MET A 1 107.03 -92.40 -65.07
CA MET A 1 105.87 -93.23 -64.63
C MET A 1 105.56 -93.16 -63.13
N ALA A 2 106.45 -92.69 -62.24
CA ALA A 2 106.16 -92.63 -60.79
C ALA A 2 105.28 -91.43 -60.36
N ALA A 3 105.49 -90.22 -60.91
CA ALA A 3 104.79 -89.00 -60.48
C ALA A 3 103.26 -89.02 -60.68
N SER A 4 102.77 -89.63 -61.77
CA SER A 4 101.33 -89.75 -62.07
C SER A 4 100.60 -90.67 -61.07
N LYS A 5 101.28 -91.71 -60.54
CA LYS A 5 100.71 -92.59 -59.52
C LYS A 5 100.58 -91.90 -58.15
N PHE A 6 101.54 -91.02 -57.81
CA PHE A 6 101.47 -90.22 -56.58
C PHE A 6 100.36 -89.17 -56.63
N ALA A 7 100.18 -88.46 -57.74
CA ALA A 7 99.09 -87.51 -57.92
C ALA A 7 97.70 -88.18 -57.82
N PHE A 8 97.56 -89.39 -58.37
CA PHE A 8 96.34 -90.19 -58.27
C PHE A 8 96.02 -90.61 -56.83
N SER A 9 97.02 -91.07 -56.06
CA SER A 9 96.82 -91.42 -54.65
C SER A 9 96.46 -90.20 -53.79
N ILE A 10 97.04 -89.03 -54.06
CA ILE A 10 96.70 -87.79 -53.34
C ILE A 10 95.25 -87.37 -53.67
N ALA A 11 94.82 -87.46 -54.93
CA ALA A 11 93.44 -87.17 -55.32
C ALA A 11 92.44 -88.13 -54.64
N LEU A 12 92.78 -89.41 -54.49
CA LEU A 12 91.97 -90.39 -53.75
C LEU A 12 91.87 -90.05 -52.26
N ILE A 13 92.95 -89.59 -51.63
CA ILE A 13 92.95 -89.17 -50.23
C ILE A 13 92.10 -87.90 -50.04
N VAL A 14 92.22 -86.92 -50.94
CA VAL A 14 91.39 -85.70 -50.91
C VAL A 14 89.92 -86.05 -51.11
N MET A 15 89.59 -86.92 -52.07
CA MET A 15 88.22 -87.38 -52.29
C MET A 15 87.67 -88.15 -51.09
N ALA A 16 88.47 -89.02 -50.48
CA ALA A 16 88.09 -89.73 -49.24
C ALA A 16 87.85 -88.75 -48.08
N ALA A 17 88.69 -87.72 -47.92
CA ALA A 17 88.51 -86.68 -46.92
C ALA A 17 87.25 -85.84 -47.17
N SER A 18 86.97 -85.48 -48.42
CA SER A 18 85.73 -84.78 -48.81
C SER A 18 84.49 -85.63 -48.54
N ILE A 19 84.53 -86.93 -48.87
CA ILE A 19 83.43 -87.86 -48.58
C ILE A 19 83.23 -88.03 -47.07
N TYR A 20 84.31 -88.11 -46.29
CA TYR A 20 84.23 -88.19 -44.84
C TYR A 20 83.60 -86.94 -44.22
N ASN A 21 84.05 -85.75 -44.62
CA ASN A 21 83.46 -84.48 -44.16
C ASN A 21 81.99 -84.38 -44.56
N PHE A 22 81.65 -84.70 -45.81
CA PHE A 22 80.26 -84.72 -46.27
C PHE A 22 79.40 -85.71 -45.46
N THR A 23 79.95 -86.88 -45.13
CA THR A 23 79.24 -87.88 -44.31
C THR A 23 79.02 -87.41 -42.88
N GLN A 24 79.95 -86.63 -42.31
CA GLN A 24 79.77 -86.06 -40.99
C GLN A 24 78.72 -84.94 -40.97
N GLU A 25 78.74 -84.04 -41.95
CA GLU A 25 77.69 -83.02 -42.12
C GLU A 25 76.32 -83.66 -42.36
N ALA A 26 76.25 -84.71 -43.19
CA ALA A 26 75.02 -85.48 -43.40
C ALA A 26 74.54 -86.19 -42.13
N ARG A 27 75.45 -86.65 -41.27
CA ARG A 27 75.13 -87.24 -39.97
C ARG A 27 74.63 -86.19 -38.98
N GLN A 28 75.26 -85.02 -38.92
CA GLN A 28 74.79 -83.89 -38.09
C GLN A 28 73.40 -83.45 -38.53
N LEU A 29 73.19 -83.25 -39.83
CA LEU A 29 71.86 -82.93 -40.37
C LEU A 29 70.83 -83.99 -40.00
N ARG A 30 71.18 -85.29 -40.09
CA ARG A 30 70.28 -86.39 -39.68
C ARG A 30 69.95 -86.36 -38.18
N LEU A 31 70.86 -85.90 -37.33
CA LEU A 31 70.66 -85.79 -35.88
C LEU A 31 69.87 -84.52 -35.50
N GLU A 32 70.03 -83.43 -36.24
CA GLU A 32 69.34 -82.15 -35.97
C GLU A 32 67.96 -82.05 -36.62
N LEU A 33 67.72 -82.76 -37.73
CA LEU A 33 66.46 -82.75 -38.46
C LEU A 33 65.24 -83.07 -37.57
N PRO A 34 65.26 -84.09 -36.67
CA PRO A 34 64.14 -84.34 -35.77
C PRO A 34 63.84 -83.17 -34.82
N THR A 35 64.88 -82.48 -34.34
CA THR A 35 64.73 -81.32 -33.45
C THR A 35 64.15 -80.13 -34.19
N LEU A 36 64.61 -79.86 -35.42
CA LEU A 36 64.06 -78.82 -36.28
C LEU A 36 62.59 -79.11 -36.63
N LEU A 37 62.26 -80.36 -36.95
CA LEU A 37 60.88 -80.78 -37.19
C LEU A 37 60.01 -80.61 -35.94
N ALA A 38 60.50 -81.00 -34.76
CA ALA A 38 59.77 -80.80 -33.50
C ALA A 38 59.56 -79.31 -33.15
N GLN A 39 60.53 -78.45 -33.47
CA GLN A 39 60.39 -77.00 -33.30
C GLN A 39 59.38 -76.40 -34.29
N VAL A 40 59.37 -76.88 -35.54
CA VAL A 40 58.36 -76.50 -36.54
C VAL A 40 56.97 -76.94 -36.09
N ASP A 41 56.82 -78.17 -35.60
CA ASP A 41 55.54 -78.68 -35.07
C ASP A 41 55.08 -77.89 -33.84
N SER A 42 55.98 -77.59 -32.89
CA SER A 42 55.66 -76.77 -31.72
C SER A 42 55.25 -75.35 -32.12
N THR A 43 55.92 -74.77 -33.12
CA THR A 43 55.58 -73.45 -33.66
C THR A 43 54.24 -73.48 -34.38
N ALA A 44 53.97 -74.51 -35.18
CA ALA A 44 52.69 -74.71 -35.85
C ALA A 44 51.54 -74.86 -34.84
N GLN A 45 51.74 -75.63 -33.76
CA GLN A 45 50.75 -75.78 -32.68
C GLN A 45 50.46 -74.46 -31.95
N LYS A 46 51.44 -73.56 -31.83
CA LYS A 46 51.26 -72.22 -31.24
C LYS A 46 50.60 -71.22 -32.19
N ILE A 47 50.78 -71.38 -33.50
CA ILE A 47 50.16 -70.50 -34.50
C ILE A 47 48.64 -70.74 -34.59
N THR A 48 48.18 -71.98 -34.46
CA THR A 48 46.75 -72.30 -34.53
C THR A 48 45.86 -71.50 -33.54
N PRO A 49 46.15 -71.43 -32.23
CA PRO A 49 45.35 -70.62 -31.30
C PRO A 49 45.44 -69.11 -31.61
N VAL A 50 46.60 -68.60 -32.04
CA VAL A 50 46.76 -67.19 -32.44
C VAL A 50 45.89 -66.86 -33.66
N ILE A 51 45.82 -67.75 -34.65
CA ILE A 51 44.92 -67.57 -35.80
C ILE A 51 43.45 -67.54 -35.34
N GLN A 52 43.09 -68.37 -34.37
CA GLN A 52 41.72 -68.38 -33.83
C GLN A 52 41.40 -67.10 -33.05
N GLU A 53 42.32 -66.60 -32.24
CA GLU A 53 42.17 -65.30 -31.56
C GLU A 53 42.04 -64.15 -32.55
N ILE A 54 42.82 -64.14 -33.63
CA ILE A 54 42.71 -63.15 -34.70
C ILE A 54 41.32 -63.21 -35.34
N LYS A 55 40.78 -64.40 -35.61
CA LYS A 55 39.41 -64.55 -36.14
C LYS A 55 38.37 -63.99 -35.17
N ASN A 56 38.47 -64.32 -33.89
CA ASN A 56 37.55 -63.80 -32.86
C ASN A 56 37.63 -62.26 -32.78
N ILE A 57 38.83 -61.68 -32.85
CA ILE A 57 39.02 -60.22 -32.89
C ILE A 57 38.40 -59.64 -34.17
N GLN A 58 38.62 -60.27 -35.32
CA GLN A 58 38.04 -59.83 -36.59
C GLN A 58 36.51 -59.86 -36.59
N GLU A 59 35.88 -60.76 -35.84
CA GLU A 59 34.42 -60.82 -35.66
C GLU A 59 33.88 -59.71 -34.72
N ILE A 60 34.63 -59.37 -33.66
CA ILE A 60 34.17 -58.39 -32.64
C ILE A 60 34.50 -56.95 -33.04
N VAL A 61 35.60 -56.70 -33.74
CA VAL A 61 36.03 -55.34 -34.15
C VAL A 61 34.92 -54.58 -34.90
N PRO A 62 34.22 -55.16 -35.89
CA PRO A 62 33.10 -54.48 -36.56
C PRO A 62 31.97 -54.07 -35.61
N GLN A 63 31.67 -54.89 -34.60
CA GLN A 63 30.62 -54.59 -33.61
C GLN A 63 31.03 -53.42 -32.71
N ILE A 64 32.28 -53.40 -32.26
CA ILE A 64 32.83 -52.29 -31.46
C ILE A 64 32.85 -50.99 -32.29
N LEU A 65 33.23 -51.07 -33.56
CA LEU A 65 33.23 -49.91 -34.47
C LEU A 65 31.80 -49.39 -34.69
N ALA A 66 30.82 -50.27 -34.90
CA ALA A 66 29.42 -49.88 -35.05
C ALA A 66 28.87 -49.21 -33.78
N GLN A 67 29.16 -49.76 -32.60
CA GLN A 67 28.80 -49.14 -31.32
C GLN A 67 29.49 -47.77 -31.13
N SER A 68 30.75 -47.66 -31.51
CA SER A 68 31.49 -46.40 -31.45
C SER A 68 30.87 -45.34 -32.36
N GLU A 69 30.45 -45.71 -33.56
CA GLU A 69 29.75 -44.82 -34.50
C GLU A 69 28.39 -44.38 -33.94
N GLU A 70 27.63 -45.28 -33.32
CA GLU A 70 26.38 -44.95 -32.65
C GLU A 70 26.60 -43.94 -31.51
N TYR A 71 27.60 -44.17 -30.65
CA TYR A 71 27.95 -43.20 -29.60
C TYR A 71 28.37 -41.85 -30.19
N GLN A 72 29.15 -41.84 -31.27
CA GLN A 72 29.55 -40.61 -31.95
C GLN A 72 28.35 -39.85 -32.53
N ARG A 73 27.27 -40.54 -32.92
CA ARG A 73 26.01 -39.89 -33.34
C ARG A 73 25.20 -39.35 -32.17
N LEU A 74 25.15 -40.07 -31.04
CA LEU A 74 24.33 -39.68 -29.88
C LEU A 74 24.96 -38.56 -29.06
N ILE A 75 26.29 -38.50 -28.96
CA ILE A 75 27.00 -37.47 -28.17
C ILE A 75 26.57 -36.05 -28.56
N PRO A 76 26.54 -35.65 -29.85
CA PRO A 76 26.05 -34.34 -30.26
C PRO A 76 24.61 -34.03 -29.81
N GLU A 77 23.71 -35.01 -29.86
CA GLU A 77 22.31 -34.82 -29.43
C GLU A 77 22.22 -34.60 -27.91
N VAL A 78 22.97 -35.38 -27.14
CA VAL A 78 23.06 -35.22 -25.68
C VAL A 78 23.65 -33.87 -25.31
N LEU A 79 24.73 -33.45 -25.99
CA LEU A 79 25.35 -32.14 -25.77
C LEU A 79 24.38 -31.01 -26.09
N LYS A 80 23.65 -31.10 -27.20
CA LYS A 80 22.62 -30.12 -27.56
C LYS A 80 21.54 -30.01 -26.48
N ARG A 81 21.07 -31.15 -25.95
CA ARG A 81 20.09 -31.14 -24.86
C ARG A 81 20.65 -30.54 -23.56
N ILE A 82 21.92 -30.79 -23.27
CA ILE A 82 22.61 -30.16 -22.14
C ILE A 82 22.68 -28.64 -22.34
N ASP A 83 23.01 -28.17 -23.53
CA ASP A 83 23.04 -26.75 -23.86
C ASP A 83 21.65 -26.10 -23.72
N ASP A 84 20.60 -26.76 -24.22
CA ASP A 84 19.21 -26.29 -24.07
C ASP A 84 18.82 -26.17 -22.59
N VAL A 85 19.16 -27.18 -21.78
CA VAL A 85 18.92 -27.15 -20.33
C VAL A 85 19.73 -26.03 -19.66
N ASN A 86 21.00 -25.88 -20.02
CA ASN A 86 21.88 -24.84 -19.48
C ASN A 86 21.41 -23.42 -19.85
N GLN A 87 20.71 -23.25 -20.97
CA GLN A 87 20.07 -21.98 -21.33
C GLN A 87 18.78 -21.72 -20.55
N GLN A 88 17.99 -22.77 -20.25
CA GLN A 88 16.72 -22.63 -19.52
C GLN A 88 16.90 -22.44 -18.02
N VAL A 89 17.90 -23.09 -17.41
CA VAL A 89 18.13 -23.02 -15.95
C VAL A 89 18.29 -21.57 -15.45
N PRO A 90 19.11 -20.70 -16.08
CA PRO A 90 19.22 -19.30 -15.68
C PRO A 90 17.91 -18.52 -15.77
N VAL A 91 17.09 -18.79 -16.80
CA VAL A 91 15.77 -18.14 -16.97
C VAL A 91 14.85 -18.50 -15.81
N ILE A 92 14.73 -19.80 -15.50
CA ILE A 92 13.91 -20.30 -14.39
C ILE A 92 14.42 -19.74 -13.05
N VAL A 93 15.73 -19.71 -12.82
CA VAL A 93 16.32 -19.15 -11.60
C VAL A 93 15.98 -17.67 -11.45
N ASN A 94 16.04 -16.90 -12.54
CA ASN A 94 15.68 -15.49 -12.53
C ASN A 94 14.17 -15.28 -12.28
N GLU A 95 13.29 -16.07 -12.90
CA GLU A 95 11.85 -16.03 -12.63
C GLU A 95 11.54 -16.34 -11.17
N VAL A 96 12.17 -17.38 -10.60
CA VAL A 96 12.02 -17.73 -9.19
C VAL A 96 12.51 -16.59 -8.28
N ALA A 97 13.61 -15.91 -8.64
CA ALA A 97 14.09 -14.75 -7.90
C ALA A 97 13.08 -13.59 -7.92
N GLN A 98 12.53 -13.26 -9.09
CA GLN A 98 11.49 -12.23 -9.23
C GLN A 98 10.22 -12.56 -8.44
N VAL A 99 9.77 -13.82 -8.48
CA VAL A 99 8.62 -14.28 -7.69
C VAL A 99 8.91 -14.15 -6.19
N ARG A 100 10.12 -14.52 -5.74
CA ARG A 100 10.53 -14.39 -4.34
C ARG A 100 10.59 -12.93 -3.88
N GLU A 101 10.93 -11.99 -4.75
CA GLU A 101 10.90 -10.56 -4.44
C GLU A 101 9.48 -9.99 -4.44
N ALA A 102 8.59 -10.50 -5.29
CA ALA A 102 7.21 -10.03 -5.38
C ALA A 102 6.29 -10.54 -4.25
N ILE A 103 6.57 -11.70 -3.66
CA ILE A 103 5.74 -12.28 -2.59
C ILE A 103 5.71 -11.43 -1.30
N PRO A 104 6.84 -10.98 -0.72
CA PRO A 104 6.86 -10.20 0.52
C PRO A 104 5.97 -8.95 0.53
N PRO A 105 5.97 -8.07 -0.48
CA PRO A 105 5.08 -6.90 -0.47
C PRO A 105 3.60 -7.30 -0.52
N ILE A 106 3.22 -8.32 -1.30
CA ILE A 106 1.84 -8.84 -1.37
C ILE A 106 1.41 -9.38 0.00
N LEU A 107 2.27 -10.14 0.69
CA LEU A 107 2.01 -10.62 2.04
C LEU A 107 1.86 -9.46 3.04
N GLY A 108 2.71 -8.43 2.91
CA GLY A 108 2.62 -7.23 3.73
C GLY A 108 1.30 -6.48 3.54
N GLU A 109 0.82 -6.35 2.30
CA GLU A 109 -0.47 -5.74 2.01
C GLU A 109 -1.64 -6.59 2.52
N THR A 110 -1.58 -7.91 2.30
CA THR A 110 -2.57 -8.86 2.80
C THR A 110 -2.69 -8.79 4.33
N GLN A 111 -1.56 -8.68 5.03
CA GLN A 111 -1.54 -8.52 6.49
C GLN A 111 -2.20 -7.21 6.94
N LYS A 112 -2.00 -6.10 6.22
CA LYS A 112 -2.66 -4.83 6.51
C LYS A 112 -4.18 -4.94 6.34
N TRP A 113 -4.64 -5.59 5.28
CA TRP A 113 -6.07 -5.87 5.08
C TRP A 113 -6.63 -6.74 6.20
N HIS A 114 -5.93 -7.79 6.60
CA HIS A 114 -6.34 -8.63 7.73
C HIS A 114 -6.45 -7.86 9.04
N GLN A 115 -5.64 -6.82 9.24
CA GLN A 115 -5.70 -5.95 10.42
C GLN A 115 -6.82 -4.90 10.33
N SER A 116 -7.10 -4.35 9.16
CA SER A 116 -8.06 -3.25 8.99
C SER A 116 -9.50 -3.72 8.81
N VAL A 117 -9.73 -4.89 8.20
CA VAL A 117 -11.08 -5.41 7.94
C VAL A 117 -11.91 -5.56 9.23
N PRO A 118 -11.38 -6.10 10.34
CA PRO A 118 -12.13 -6.18 11.60
C PRO A 118 -12.59 -4.81 12.12
N ASP A 119 -11.74 -3.78 12.05
CA ASP A 119 -12.08 -2.43 12.50
C ASP A 119 -13.18 -1.81 11.64
N ILE A 120 -13.11 -2.01 10.32
CA ILE A 120 -14.15 -1.56 9.38
C ILE A 120 -15.48 -2.27 9.68
N LEU A 121 -15.46 -3.58 9.93
CA LEU A 121 -16.66 -4.34 10.29
C LEU A 121 -17.27 -3.86 11.61
N ALA A 122 -16.43 -3.57 12.62
CA ALA A 122 -16.90 -3.03 13.90
C ALA A 122 -17.57 -1.64 13.74
N GLU A 123 -17.02 -0.77 12.90
CA GLU A 123 -17.61 0.54 12.63
C GLU A 123 -18.93 0.42 11.84
N VAL A 124 -19.01 -0.53 10.91
CA VAL A 124 -20.27 -0.85 10.19
C VAL A 124 -21.34 -1.33 11.17
N ASP A 125 -21.01 -2.22 12.11
CA ASP A 125 -21.95 -2.70 13.12
C ASP A 125 -22.45 -1.59 14.06
N LYS A 126 -21.55 -0.69 14.47
CA LYS A 126 -21.88 0.50 15.25
C LYS A 126 -22.80 1.46 14.48
N THR A 127 -22.50 1.69 13.21
CA THR A 127 -23.32 2.51 12.31
C THR A 127 -24.71 1.89 12.16
N ASN A 128 -24.81 0.59 11.90
CA ASN A 128 -26.08 -0.15 11.81
C ASN A 128 -26.90 -0.04 13.10
N THR A 129 -26.25 -0.15 14.25
CA THR A 129 -26.90 0.02 15.56
C THR A 129 -27.46 1.44 15.72
N THR A 130 -26.68 2.45 15.35
CA THR A 130 -27.09 3.86 15.41
C THR A 130 -28.29 4.11 14.48
N VAL A 131 -28.23 3.64 13.24
CA VAL A 131 -29.34 3.75 12.28
C VAL A 131 -30.62 3.11 12.81
N ARG A 132 -30.51 1.92 13.42
CA ARG A 132 -31.67 1.27 14.08
C ARG A 132 -32.27 2.13 15.19
N GLN A 133 -31.43 2.70 16.06
CA GLN A 133 -31.88 3.55 17.16
C GLN A 133 -32.54 4.83 16.65
N THR A 134 -31.92 5.50 15.68
CA THR A 134 -32.49 6.70 15.03
C THR A 134 -33.84 6.39 14.38
N ASN A 135 -33.96 5.27 13.68
CA ASN A 135 -35.24 4.85 13.08
C ASN A 135 -36.32 4.59 14.15
N GLN A 136 -35.95 4.02 15.31
CA GLN A 136 -36.88 3.85 16.43
C GLN A 136 -37.33 5.19 17.00
N GLN A 137 -36.42 6.15 17.16
CA GLN A 137 -36.74 7.50 17.62
C GLN A 137 -37.65 8.23 16.64
N ILE A 138 -37.35 8.18 15.33
CA ILE A 138 -38.21 8.74 14.27
C ILE A 138 -39.61 8.13 14.36
N ALA A 139 -39.71 6.80 14.49
CA ALA A 139 -40.99 6.14 14.62
C ALA A 139 -41.77 6.58 15.88
N ALA A 140 -41.09 6.81 17.01
CA ALA A 140 -41.69 7.33 18.23
C ALA A 140 -42.18 8.78 18.06
N THR A 141 -41.35 9.66 17.49
CA THR A 141 -41.71 11.06 17.19
C THR A 141 -42.88 11.13 16.23
N ASN A 142 -42.90 10.30 15.18
CA ASN A 142 -44.00 10.27 14.22
C ASN A 142 -45.34 9.92 14.86
N LYS A 143 -45.36 9.14 15.95
CA LYS A 143 -46.60 8.86 16.71
C LYS A 143 -47.08 10.07 17.51
N GLN A 144 -46.20 10.99 17.88
CA GLN A 144 -46.54 12.19 18.64
C GLN A 144 -47.04 13.33 17.75
N ILE A 145 -46.60 13.38 16.49
CA ILE A 145 -46.98 14.45 15.54
C ILE A 145 -48.51 14.65 15.47
N PRO A 146 -49.36 13.61 15.31
CA PRO A 146 -50.81 13.80 15.26
C PRO A 146 -51.39 14.41 16.54
N LEU A 147 -50.84 14.05 17.71
CA LEU A 147 -51.29 14.59 19.00
C LEU A 147 -50.96 16.08 19.11
N ILE A 148 -49.72 16.46 18.78
CA ILE A 148 -49.28 17.87 18.78
C ILE A 148 -50.09 18.69 17.77
N LEU A 149 -50.35 18.15 16.58
CA LEU A 149 -51.18 18.81 15.57
C LEU A 149 -52.63 19.00 16.07
N SER A 150 -53.18 18.00 16.77
CA SER A 150 -54.51 18.08 17.38
C SER A 150 -54.57 19.14 18.48
N GLU A 151 -53.57 19.18 19.37
CA GLU A 151 -53.47 20.18 20.44
C GLU A 151 -53.31 21.60 19.86
N SER A 152 -52.44 21.77 18.85
CA SER A 152 -52.30 23.05 18.15
C SER A 152 -53.60 23.49 17.49
N ALA A 153 -54.35 22.57 16.90
CA ALA A 153 -55.65 22.85 16.31
C ALA A 153 -56.70 23.25 17.36
N ALA A 154 -56.69 22.63 18.54
CA ALA A 154 -57.55 23.01 19.67
C ALA A 154 -57.20 24.40 20.19
N LEU A 155 -55.91 24.68 20.43
CA LEU A 155 -55.44 25.98 20.89
C LEU A 155 -55.80 27.10 19.91
N ARG A 156 -55.70 26.86 18.59
CA ARG A 156 -56.14 27.84 17.58
C ARG A 156 -57.63 28.19 17.65
N LYS A 157 -58.47 27.30 18.19
CA LYS A 157 -59.90 27.56 18.41
C LYS A 157 -60.13 28.34 19.71
N GLU A 158 -59.35 28.07 20.75
CA GLU A 158 -59.51 28.70 22.08
C GLU A 158 -58.86 30.09 22.19
N VAL A 159 -57.74 30.32 21.49
CA VAL A 159 -57.00 31.59 21.54
C VAL A 159 -57.87 32.81 21.19
N PRO A 160 -58.73 32.81 20.15
CA PRO A 160 -59.62 33.94 19.87
C PRO A 160 -60.53 34.32 21.05
N ASP A 161 -61.07 33.33 21.76
CA ASP A 161 -61.94 33.58 22.91
C ASP A 161 -61.15 34.14 24.09
N ILE A 162 -59.94 33.62 24.34
CA ILE A 162 -59.03 34.16 25.37
C ILE A 162 -58.59 35.58 25.02
N LEU A 163 -58.28 35.87 23.76
CA LEU A 163 -57.93 37.22 23.30
C LEU A 163 -59.11 38.18 23.49
N THR A 164 -60.33 37.75 23.17
CA THR A 164 -61.53 38.56 23.38
C THR A 164 -61.76 38.84 24.87
N GLN A 165 -61.55 37.85 25.74
CA GLN A 165 -61.61 38.03 27.19
C GLN A 165 -60.52 39.00 27.69
N ALA A 166 -59.29 38.87 27.18
CA ALA A 166 -58.19 39.76 27.52
C ALA A 166 -58.46 41.20 27.05
N GLU A 167 -58.97 41.40 25.84
CA GLU A 167 -59.42 42.71 25.33
C GLU A 167 -60.52 43.29 26.23
N GLY A 168 -61.48 42.47 26.66
CA GLY A 168 -62.52 42.88 27.61
C GLY A 168 -61.96 43.31 28.96
N LEU A 169 -60.99 42.57 29.51
CA LEU A 169 -60.30 42.93 30.76
C LEU A 169 -59.47 44.21 30.60
N VAL A 170 -58.79 44.40 29.47
CA VAL A 170 -58.05 45.63 29.15
C VAL A 170 -59.01 46.81 29.05
N GLN A 171 -60.15 46.66 28.37
CA GLN A 171 -61.17 47.71 28.31
C GLN A 171 -61.73 48.05 29.70
N GLN A 172 -61.99 47.05 30.54
CA GLN A 172 -62.41 47.25 31.93
C GLN A 172 -61.33 47.96 32.75
N ALA A 173 -60.07 47.57 32.59
CA ALA A 173 -58.93 48.19 33.26
C ALA A 173 -58.67 49.62 32.76
N GLU A 174 -58.84 49.89 31.47
CA GLU A 174 -58.79 51.24 30.90
C GLU A 174 -59.94 52.09 31.42
N GLN A 175 -61.14 51.55 31.55
CA GLN A 175 -62.29 52.28 32.08
C GLN A 175 -62.12 52.57 33.57
N ALA A 176 -61.73 51.58 34.37
CA ALA A 176 -61.37 51.75 35.77
C ALA A 176 -60.18 52.71 35.95
N GLY A 177 -59.19 52.64 35.06
CA GLY A 177 -58.05 53.55 34.97
C GLY A 177 -58.50 54.97 34.63
N ARG A 178 -59.39 55.17 33.66
CA ARG A 178 -59.98 56.48 33.32
C ARG A 178 -60.83 57.02 34.46
N GLU A 179 -61.58 56.17 35.17
CA GLU A 179 -62.37 56.55 36.35
C GLU A 179 -61.47 56.90 37.55
N ALA A 180 -60.37 56.18 37.74
CA ALA A 180 -59.36 56.49 38.76
C ALA A 180 -58.52 57.74 38.40
N SER A 181 -58.18 57.93 37.11
CA SER A 181 -57.46 59.10 36.59
C SER A 181 -58.33 60.34 36.44
N LYS A 182 -59.67 60.21 36.41
CA LYS A 182 -60.59 61.34 36.64
C LYS A 182 -60.46 61.90 38.06
N GLY A 183 -59.88 61.14 38.99
CA GLY A 183 -59.57 61.57 40.36
C GLY A 183 -58.10 61.93 40.63
N ALA A 184 -57.17 61.71 39.68
CA ALA A 184 -55.75 61.98 39.93
C ALA A 184 -54.98 62.31 38.63
N VAL A 185 -54.66 63.60 38.51
CA VAL A 185 -53.45 64.23 37.96
C VAL A 185 -52.90 63.70 36.63
N SER A 186 -53.04 64.54 35.60
CA SER A 186 -52.13 64.72 34.46
C SER A 186 -50.66 64.44 34.82
N GLY A 187 -50.04 63.38 34.27
CA GLY A 187 -48.66 63.06 34.65
C GLY A 187 -47.99 61.96 33.82
N VAL A 188 -47.47 62.36 32.67
CA VAL A 188 -46.48 61.74 31.79
C VAL A 188 -45.50 60.78 32.49
N ILE A 189 -45.42 59.50 32.07
CA ILE A 189 -44.16 58.73 32.03
C ILE A 189 -44.21 57.72 30.87
N GLY A 190 -43.88 58.20 29.67
CA GLY A 190 -43.49 57.36 28.52
C GLY A 190 -41.97 57.26 28.47
N GLY A 191 -41.38 56.57 29.44
CA GLY A 191 -39.94 56.47 29.58
C GLY A 191 -39.49 55.01 29.59
N ILE A 192 -38.30 54.80 29.04
CA ILE A 192 -37.49 53.58 28.99
C ILE A 192 -37.68 52.78 27.68
N LEU A 193 -36.51 52.56 27.03
CA LEU A 193 -36.14 51.45 26.14
C LEU A 193 -35.88 51.78 24.68
N SER A 194 -34.68 52.32 24.41
CA SER A 194 -33.79 51.83 23.33
C SER A 194 -32.49 52.64 23.29
N SER A 195 -31.41 52.15 23.92
CA SER A 195 -30.07 52.70 23.71
C SER A 195 -29.27 51.82 22.73
N PRO A 196 -28.45 52.40 21.84
CA PRO A 196 -27.68 51.63 20.84
C PRO A 196 -26.65 50.66 21.43
N PHE A 197 -26.27 50.81 22.71
CA PHE A 197 -25.18 50.06 23.32
C PHE A 197 -25.52 48.59 23.59
N GLN A 198 -26.79 48.26 23.87
CA GLN A 198 -27.24 46.86 24.05
C GLN A 198 -27.16 46.04 22.75
N LEU A 199 -27.12 46.70 21.59
CA LEU A 199 -26.99 46.03 20.29
C LEU A 199 -25.54 45.63 20.01
N VAL A 200 -24.56 46.41 20.47
CA VAL A 200 -23.13 46.14 20.27
C VAL A 200 -22.68 44.87 21.00
N ASP A 201 -23.20 44.62 22.19
CA ASP A 201 -22.91 43.40 22.95
C ASP A 201 -23.34 42.13 22.21
N LYS A 202 -24.49 42.15 21.52
CA LYS A 202 -24.99 40.99 20.74
C LYS A 202 -24.22 40.73 19.44
N ILE A 203 -23.54 41.74 18.92
CA ILE A 203 -22.76 41.65 17.67
C ILE A 203 -21.38 41.05 17.92
N THR A 204 -20.83 41.31 19.10
CA THR A 204 -19.46 40.93 19.48
C THR A 204 -19.36 39.53 20.08
N GLU A 205 -20.50 38.91 20.41
CA GLU A 205 -20.52 37.57 20.99
C GLU A 205 -20.20 36.50 19.93
N VAL A 206 -19.00 35.92 20.07
CA VAL A 206 -18.54 34.72 19.38
C VAL A 206 -17.95 33.82 20.47
N SER A 207 -18.45 32.59 20.61
CA SER A 207 -18.02 31.64 21.64
C SER A 207 -16.90 30.72 21.15
N ALA A 208 -16.31 29.94 22.07
CA ALA A 208 -15.34 28.91 21.71
C ALA A 208 -15.95 27.86 20.76
N ASP A 209 -17.20 27.44 21.02
CA ASP A 209 -17.93 26.49 20.17
C ASP A 209 -18.16 27.06 18.76
N THR A 210 -18.36 28.38 18.66
CA THR A 210 -18.56 29.06 17.37
C THR A 210 -17.31 29.01 16.50
N PHE A 211 -16.13 28.91 17.12
CA PHE A 211 -14.86 28.69 16.43
C PHE A 211 -14.53 27.21 16.22
N GLY A 212 -15.37 26.27 16.69
CA GLY A 212 -15.13 24.84 16.61
C GLY A 212 -14.00 24.36 17.53
N LEU A 213 -13.74 25.08 18.63
CA LEU A 213 -12.72 24.70 19.60
C LEU A 213 -13.21 23.53 20.44
N LYS A 214 -12.33 22.55 20.69
CA LYS A 214 -12.61 21.38 21.52
C LYS A 214 -12.63 21.73 23.01
N GLU A 215 -11.77 22.67 23.41
CA GLU A 215 -11.65 23.14 24.79
C GLU A 215 -12.09 24.60 24.90
N SER A 216 -13.06 24.88 25.76
CA SER A 216 -13.56 26.25 25.96
C SER A 216 -12.50 27.21 26.50
N ASP A 217 -11.49 26.68 27.19
CA ASP A 217 -10.40 27.42 27.81
C ASP A 217 -9.29 27.80 26.82
N SER A 218 -9.26 27.17 25.63
CA SER A 218 -8.39 27.59 24.52
C SER A 218 -8.69 29.04 24.10
N TYR A 219 -9.92 29.52 24.29
CA TYR A 219 -10.34 30.90 24.04
C TYR A 219 -10.64 31.62 25.36
N THR A 220 -9.58 32.20 25.93
CA THR A 220 -9.60 32.76 27.29
C THR A 220 -10.53 33.97 27.40
N LYS A 221 -10.90 34.33 28.63
CA LYS A 221 -11.67 35.57 28.89
C LYS A 221 -11.00 36.81 28.30
N LYS A 222 -9.66 36.88 28.38
CA LYS A 222 -8.92 38.02 27.84
C LYS A 222 -8.90 38.03 26.30
N ASP A 223 -8.87 36.86 25.67
CA ASP A 223 -9.00 36.75 24.22
C ASP A 223 -10.38 37.23 23.75
N LYS A 224 -11.45 36.87 24.48
CA LYS A 224 -12.83 37.33 24.22
C LYS A 224 -12.96 38.84 24.29
N GLU A 225 -12.36 39.47 25.31
CA GLU A 225 -12.34 40.93 25.44
C GLU A 225 -11.60 41.60 24.26
N LEU A 226 -10.41 41.13 23.92
CA LEU A 226 -9.61 41.69 22.83
C LEU A 226 -10.27 41.52 21.45
N HIS A 227 -10.94 40.39 21.24
CA HIS A 227 -11.76 40.14 20.04
C HIS A 227 -12.98 41.08 19.99
N LYS A 228 -13.69 41.24 21.11
CA LYS A 228 -14.80 42.19 21.24
C LYS A 228 -14.37 43.62 20.90
N GLU A 229 -13.27 44.09 21.48
CA GLU A 229 -12.72 45.43 21.18
C GLU A 229 -12.38 45.59 19.69
N ALA A 230 -11.84 44.55 19.05
CA ALA A 230 -11.51 44.57 17.64
C ALA A 230 -12.77 44.68 16.75
N VAL A 231 -13.84 43.95 17.08
CA VAL A 231 -15.15 44.03 16.41
C VAL A 231 -15.76 45.42 16.61
N GLU A 232 -15.78 45.93 17.84
CA GLU A 232 -16.32 47.27 18.14
C GLU A 232 -15.63 48.38 17.36
N ALA A 233 -14.29 48.32 17.26
CA ALA A 233 -13.52 49.31 16.51
C ALA A 233 -13.87 49.32 15.01
N LEU A 234 -14.27 48.16 14.46
CA LEU A 234 -14.71 48.05 13.08
C LEU A 234 -16.15 48.53 12.91
N VAL A 235 -17.05 48.20 13.83
CA VAL A 235 -18.47 48.61 13.78
C VAL A 235 -18.65 50.12 14.02
N LYS A 236 -17.82 50.75 14.87
CA LYS A 236 -17.85 52.20 15.14
C LYS A 236 -17.50 53.05 13.91
N ASN A 237 -16.66 52.54 13.00
CA ASN A 237 -16.33 53.21 11.74
C ASN A 237 -16.24 52.18 10.61
N PRO A 238 -17.40 51.76 10.09
CA PRO A 238 -17.52 50.58 9.25
C PRO A 238 -17.10 50.86 7.81
N LYS A 239 -16.24 50.00 7.27
CA LYS A 239 -15.78 50.04 5.89
C LYS A 239 -15.53 48.61 5.40
N SER A 240 -16.11 48.25 4.25
CA SER A 240 -15.88 46.95 3.63
C SER A 240 -14.38 46.74 3.35
N GLY A 241 -13.87 45.55 3.68
CA GLY A 241 -12.46 45.19 3.58
C GLY A 241 -11.57 45.71 4.72
N LYS A 242 -12.10 46.49 5.67
CA LYS A 242 -11.32 46.95 6.84
C LYS A 242 -11.13 45.80 7.82
N SER A 243 -9.91 45.66 8.34
CA SER A 243 -9.55 44.66 9.33
C SER A 243 -8.90 45.27 10.57
N LYS A 244 -9.05 44.56 11.70
CA LYS A 244 -8.41 44.89 12.98
C LYS A 244 -7.80 43.63 13.57
N THR A 245 -6.52 43.70 13.90
CA THR A 245 -5.76 42.62 14.55
C THR A 245 -5.71 42.86 16.04
N TRP A 246 -5.73 41.77 16.81
CA TRP A 246 -5.52 41.76 18.25
C TRP A 246 -4.59 40.59 18.63
N SER A 247 -3.91 40.72 19.77
CA SER A 247 -3.02 39.68 20.29
C SER A 247 -3.01 39.71 21.81
N ASN A 248 -3.04 38.53 22.42
CA ASN A 248 -2.96 38.34 23.85
C ASN A 248 -1.60 37.76 24.22
N ARG A 249 -0.77 38.55 24.91
CA ARG A 249 0.56 38.11 25.36
C ARG A 249 0.51 37.02 26.43
N SER A 250 -0.59 36.91 27.17
CA SER A 250 -0.72 35.94 28.26
C SER A 250 -0.99 34.52 27.76
N SER A 251 -1.87 34.36 26.78
CA SER A 251 -2.18 33.07 26.16
C SER A 251 -1.28 32.77 24.95
N GLY A 252 -0.66 33.80 24.37
CA GLY A 252 0.03 33.73 23.08
C GLY A 252 -0.93 33.77 21.88
N ASN A 253 -2.25 33.77 22.12
CA ASN A 253 -3.26 33.76 21.08
C ASN A 253 -3.30 35.10 20.34
N SER A 254 -3.75 35.06 19.09
CA SER A 254 -3.94 36.27 18.28
C SER A 254 -5.11 36.11 17.33
N GLY A 255 -5.60 37.21 16.78
CA GLY A 255 -6.67 37.13 15.81
C GLY A 255 -6.79 38.36 14.93
N VAL A 256 -7.52 38.18 13.83
CA VAL A 256 -7.84 39.24 12.88
C VAL A 256 -9.35 39.21 12.64
N VAL A 257 -9.99 40.35 12.84
CA VAL A 257 -11.40 40.57 12.53
C VAL A 257 -11.47 41.44 11.28
N SER A 258 -12.39 41.14 10.36
CA SER A 258 -12.57 41.91 9.12
C SER A 258 -14.03 42.01 8.73
N ILE A 259 -14.44 43.18 8.21
CA ILE A 259 -15.76 43.35 7.60
C ILE A 259 -15.65 42.92 6.13
N GLN A 260 -16.27 41.81 5.76
CA GLN A 260 -16.27 41.31 4.37
C GLN A 260 -17.28 42.04 3.49
N SER A 261 -18.47 42.30 4.03
CA SER A 261 -19.52 43.02 3.32
C SER A 261 -20.45 43.75 4.29
N MET A 262 -21.16 44.74 3.77
CA MET A 262 -22.17 45.49 4.51
C MET A 262 -23.39 45.66 3.62
N LYS A 263 -24.57 45.41 4.18
CA LYS A 263 -25.85 45.61 3.51
C LYS A 263 -26.68 46.58 4.33
N ASP A 264 -27.04 47.71 3.72
CA ASP A 264 -27.91 48.71 4.31
C ASP A 264 -29.35 48.47 3.82
N SER A 265 -30.30 48.45 4.76
CA SER A 265 -31.75 48.45 4.53
C SER A 265 -32.38 49.66 5.20
N SER A 266 -33.64 49.97 4.90
CA SER A 266 -34.38 51.08 5.52
C SER A 266 -34.52 50.94 7.05
N GLU A 267 -34.51 49.71 7.57
CA GLU A 267 -34.72 49.44 9.01
C GLU A 267 -33.47 48.89 9.72
N SER A 268 -32.42 48.49 8.98
CA SER A 268 -31.25 47.84 9.59
C SER A 268 -30.01 47.86 8.70
N ARG A 269 -28.83 47.91 9.34
CA ARG A 269 -27.53 47.69 8.71
C ARG A 269 -26.94 46.35 9.15
N CYS A 270 -26.70 45.46 8.18
CA CYS A 270 -26.13 44.14 8.42
C CYS A 270 -24.66 44.06 7.98
N PHE A 271 -23.84 43.42 8.80
CA PHE A 271 -22.40 43.23 8.58
C PHE A 271 -22.11 41.74 8.47
N THR A 272 -21.34 41.36 7.44
CA THR A 272 -20.70 40.04 7.37
C THR A 272 -19.28 40.18 7.90
N ILE A 273 -19.01 39.60 9.07
CA ILE A 273 -17.74 39.73 9.79
C ILE A 273 -17.00 38.40 9.75
N LEU A 274 -15.80 38.39 9.17
CA LEU A 274 -14.89 37.26 9.25
C LEU A 274 -13.94 37.47 10.44
N SER A 275 -14.04 36.57 11.41
CA SER A 275 -13.14 36.49 12.56
C SER A 275 -12.20 35.30 12.39
N ARG A 276 -10.89 35.54 12.41
CA ARG A 276 -9.84 34.53 12.40
C ARG A 276 -9.11 34.55 13.73
N LEU A 277 -9.06 33.41 14.41
CA LEU A 277 -8.42 33.19 15.71
C LEU A 277 -7.28 32.20 15.52
N THR A 278 -6.10 32.53 16.03
CA THR A 278 -4.93 31.65 16.06
C THR A 278 -4.61 31.31 17.51
N ILE A 279 -4.77 30.02 17.84
CA ILE A 279 -4.45 29.45 19.14
C ILE A 279 -2.99 29.02 19.15
N ALA A 280 -2.21 29.50 20.13
CA ALA A 280 -0.76 29.31 20.15
C ALA A 280 -0.32 27.91 20.63
N SER A 281 -1.07 27.33 21.57
CA SER A 281 -0.71 26.09 22.26
C SER A 281 -1.96 25.32 22.72
N GLY A 282 -1.79 24.04 23.07
CA GLY A 282 -2.87 23.17 23.51
C GLY A 282 -3.55 22.36 22.38
N PRO A 283 -4.64 21.64 22.69
CA PRO A 283 -5.30 20.71 21.77
C PRO A 283 -5.98 21.40 20.58
N ASP A 284 -6.31 22.69 20.72
CA ASP A 284 -6.89 23.51 19.66
C ASP A 284 -5.86 24.37 18.91
N LYS A 285 -4.55 24.09 19.07
CA LYS A 285 -3.49 24.85 18.40
C LYS A 285 -3.72 24.90 16.89
N GLY A 286 -3.68 26.11 16.34
CA GLY A 286 -3.92 26.34 14.92
C GLY A 286 -4.80 27.55 14.67
N THR A 287 -5.19 27.74 13.42
CA THR A 287 -6.04 28.86 13.01
C THR A 287 -7.46 28.39 12.77
N HIS A 288 -8.39 29.03 13.45
CA HIS A 288 -9.83 28.83 13.38
C HIS A 288 -10.48 30.08 12.80
N SER A 289 -11.55 29.92 12.03
CA SER A 289 -12.23 31.06 11.44
C SER A 289 -13.73 30.86 11.45
N VAL A 290 -14.43 31.94 11.73
CA VAL A 290 -15.88 31.99 11.63
C VAL A 290 -16.33 33.25 10.93
N THR A 291 -17.34 33.10 10.08
CA THR A 291 -18.05 34.20 9.46
C THR A 291 -19.38 34.36 10.16
N THR A 292 -19.64 35.55 10.70
CA THR A 292 -20.91 35.87 11.36
C THR A 292 -21.62 37.00 10.63
N ASP A 293 -22.93 36.84 10.45
CA ASP A 293 -23.80 37.90 9.97
C ASP A 293 -24.51 38.54 11.16
N LYS A 294 -24.36 39.86 11.32
CA LYS A 294 -24.91 40.61 12.45
C LYS A 294 -25.60 41.88 11.96
N CYS A 295 -26.84 42.12 12.39
CA CYS A 295 -27.64 43.26 11.97
C CYS A 295 -27.91 44.23 13.12
N ILE A 296 -27.74 45.52 12.87
CA ILE A 296 -28.09 46.63 13.76
C ILE A 296 -29.34 47.27 13.21
N LYS A 297 -30.42 47.37 14.00
CA LYS A 297 -31.58 48.20 13.63
C LYS A 297 -31.18 49.68 13.67
N LEU A 298 -31.48 50.40 12.60
CA LEU A 298 -31.16 51.83 12.45
C LEU A 298 -32.24 52.70 13.09
#